data_AF-A0A7C6ZYU5-F1
#
_entry.id   AF-A0A7C6ZYU5-F1
#
_cell.length_a   1.000
_cell.length_b   1.000
_cell.length_c   1.000
_cell.angle_alpha   90.00
_cell.angle_beta   90.00
_cell.angle_gamma   90.00
#
_symmetry.space_group_name_H-M   'P 1'
#
loop_
_entity.id
_entity.type
_entity.pdbx_description
1 polymer ?
#
loop_
_entity_poly.entity_id
_entity_poly.type
_entity_poly.pdbx_seq_one_letter_code
_entity_poly.pdbx_strand_id
1 'polypeptide(L)'
;MVKDILIYSKDGRYCIAVLEDGELAELHVENDNRKSIAGSIYRGRVERVIPGMQAAFVDIGLKQNAYLNVNDVFYDDTDLSGDIGAGKISRPDISDLLWQGNEITVQVIKDAIGAKGPRVTANISLPGRYAVLLPGSDTYGVSKKIEDMEVRKRLKETAAALKPENCGIILRTAARDAEPEQVSEDIRNLLDTWEKIKQAEGKGRVPRLLYSGTGEFDKTLGEHLAPGISRIIVNDMDMYERLTSVPIAGIIPQGAKVELYTRDYDMFAYYNVQSAVKEALSRK
;
A
#
# COMPACT_ATOMS: atom_id res chain seq x y z
N MET A 1 14.90 -8.30 24.91
CA MET A 1 14.79 -6.95 24.35
C MET A 1 13.34 -6.73 23.99
N VAL A 2 12.65 -5.91 24.76
CA VAL A 2 11.25 -5.55 24.53
C VAL A 2 11.25 -4.33 23.62
N LYS A 3 10.59 -4.45 22.47
CA LYS A 3 10.40 -3.31 21.55
C LYS A 3 8.97 -2.82 21.63
N ASP A 4 8.80 -1.55 21.96
CA ASP A 4 7.51 -0.87 21.96
C ASP A 4 7.52 0.25 20.92
N ILE A 5 6.39 0.47 20.25
CA ILE A 5 6.19 1.61 19.35
C ILE A 5 5.18 2.56 19.97
N LEU A 6 5.52 3.85 20.03
CA LEU A 6 4.59 4.92 20.39
C LEU A 6 4.24 5.71 19.14
N ILE A 7 2.95 5.91 18.91
CA ILE A 7 2.44 6.70 17.78
C ILE A 7 1.62 7.87 18.35
N TYR A 8 2.15 9.07 18.18
CA TYR A 8 1.47 10.29 18.56
C TYR A 8 0.92 10.99 17.34
N SER A 9 -0.40 11.15 17.28
CA SER A 9 -1.09 11.99 16.32
C SER A 9 -1.60 13.26 16.98
N LYS A 10 -1.34 14.41 16.36
CA LYS A 10 -1.96 15.70 16.72
C LYS A 10 -1.92 16.67 15.55
N ASP A 11 -3.03 17.35 15.28
CA ASP A 11 -3.15 18.41 14.26
C ASP A 11 -2.62 18.00 12.88
N GLY A 12 -2.84 16.74 12.47
CA GLY A 12 -2.28 16.23 11.22
C GLY A 12 -0.75 16.17 11.24
N ARG A 13 -0.18 15.73 12.36
CA ARG A 13 1.22 15.31 12.44
C ARG A 13 1.27 13.97 13.12
N TYR A 14 2.10 13.08 12.61
CA TYR A 14 2.37 11.79 13.23
C TYR A 14 3.82 11.73 13.67
N CYS A 15 4.02 11.26 14.88
CA CYS A 15 5.34 10.99 15.42
C CYS A 15 5.39 9.52 15.85
N ILE A 16 6.32 8.78 15.26
CA ILE A 16 6.57 7.38 15.58
C ILE A 16 7.86 7.33 16.39
N ALA A 17 7.78 6.88 17.64
CA ALA A 17 8.92 6.66 18.49
C ALA A 17 9.09 5.16 18.75
N VAL A 18 10.26 4.62 18.44
CA VAL A 18 10.62 3.22 18.71
C VAL A 18 11.39 3.17 20.01
N LEU A 19 10.88 2.41 20.98
CA LEU A 19 11.52 2.19 22.27
C LEU A 19 12.16 0.80 22.32
N GLU A 20 13.38 0.72 22.80
CA GLU A 20 14.07 -0.53 23.15
C GLU A 20 14.31 -0.56 24.65
N ASP A 21 13.73 -1.56 25.33
CA ASP A 21 13.81 -1.73 26.79
C ASP A 21 13.43 -0.45 27.59
N GLY A 22 12.52 0.36 27.02
CA GLY A 22 11.99 1.59 27.63
C GLY A 22 12.76 2.87 27.27
N GLU A 23 13.86 2.77 26.52
CA GLU A 23 14.65 3.91 26.05
C GLU A 23 14.36 4.23 24.59
N LEU A 24 14.40 5.51 24.21
CA LEU A 24 14.21 5.93 22.82
C LEU A 24 15.37 5.47 21.94
N ALA A 25 15.09 4.61 20.99
CA ALA A 25 16.05 4.16 19.98
C ALA A 25 15.93 4.96 18.68
N GLU A 26 14.71 5.16 18.17
CA GLU A 26 14.46 5.85 16.91
C GLU A 26 13.27 6.79 16.99
N LEU A 27 13.32 7.90 16.25
CA LEU A 27 12.25 8.88 16.20
C LEU A 27 12.00 9.37 14.77
N HIS A 28 10.75 9.25 14.32
CA HIS A 28 10.29 9.72 13.02
C HIS A 28 9.15 10.72 13.19
N VAL A 29 9.24 11.84 12.47
CA VAL A 29 8.23 12.91 12.50
C VAL A 29 7.79 13.23 11.07
N GLU A 30 6.51 12.97 10.80
CA GLU A 30 5.85 13.24 9.53
C GLU A 30 4.78 14.33 9.69
N ASN A 31 4.75 15.26 8.73
CA ASN A 31 3.70 16.27 8.62
C ASN A 31 2.62 15.76 7.65
N ASP A 32 1.38 15.63 8.10
CA ASP A 32 0.20 15.18 7.32
C ASP A 32 -0.32 16.26 6.33
N ASN A 33 0.54 17.21 5.93
CA ASN A 33 0.08 18.40 5.21
C ASN A 33 -0.43 18.11 3.79
N ARG A 34 -0.22 16.86 3.30
CA ARG A 34 -1.00 16.26 2.22
C ARG A 34 -1.15 14.77 2.51
N LYS A 35 -2.34 14.33 2.93
CA LYS A 35 -2.72 12.91 2.90
C LYS A 35 -2.58 12.42 1.46
N SER A 36 -1.45 11.81 1.15
CA SER A 36 -1.27 11.12 -0.12
C SER A 36 -2.36 10.07 -0.24
N ILE A 37 -3.03 10.06 -1.39
CA ILE A 37 -4.03 9.04 -1.72
C ILE A 37 -3.42 7.95 -2.61
N ALA A 38 -2.12 8.01 -2.88
CA ALA A 38 -1.40 6.99 -3.64
C ALA A 38 -1.63 5.60 -3.02
N GLY A 39 -1.83 4.60 -3.88
CA GLY A 39 -2.20 3.24 -3.51
C GLY A 39 -3.69 3.03 -3.22
N SER A 40 -4.47 4.10 -3.03
CA SER A 40 -5.92 3.99 -2.80
C SER A 40 -6.64 3.54 -4.06
N ILE A 41 -7.69 2.73 -3.88
CA ILE A 41 -8.48 2.16 -4.97
C ILE A 41 -9.89 2.73 -4.91
N TYR A 42 -10.34 3.24 -6.05
CA TYR A 42 -11.65 3.88 -6.22
C TYR A 42 -12.44 3.13 -7.28
N ARG A 43 -13.77 3.13 -7.10
CA ARG A 43 -14.70 2.89 -8.20
C ARG A 43 -15.06 4.25 -8.78
N GLY A 44 -14.70 4.49 -10.03
CA GLY A 44 -14.90 5.76 -10.72
C GLY A 44 -15.79 5.61 -11.95
N ARG A 45 -16.14 6.76 -12.54
CA ARG A 45 -16.88 6.85 -13.80
C ARG A 45 -16.05 7.60 -14.83
N VAL A 46 -15.89 7.03 -16.02
CA VAL A 46 -15.22 7.69 -17.14
C VAL A 46 -16.03 8.91 -17.55
N GLU A 47 -15.47 10.10 -17.36
CA GLU A 47 -16.12 11.34 -17.76
C GLU A 47 -15.86 11.64 -19.24
N ARG A 48 -14.64 11.38 -19.71
CA ARG A 48 -14.25 11.66 -21.09
C ARG A 48 -13.10 10.78 -21.55
N VAL A 49 -13.16 10.33 -22.80
CA VAL A 49 -12.07 9.64 -23.50
C VAL A 49 -11.42 10.58 -24.51
N ILE A 50 -10.09 10.57 -24.59
CA ILE A 50 -9.30 11.37 -25.53
C ILE A 50 -8.41 10.43 -26.36
N PRO A 51 -8.88 9.98 -27.53
CA PRO A 51 -8.16 9.02 -28.38
C PRO A 51 -6.79 9.54 -28.82
N GLY A 52 -6.69 10.83 -29.17
CA GLY A 52 -5.43 11.45 -29.58
C GLY A 52 -4.34 11.45 -28.50
N MET A 53 -4.70 11.26 -27.22
CA MET A 53 -3.77 11.12 -26.10
C MET A 53 -3.67 9.69 -25.57
N GLN A 54 -4.43 8.74 -26.14
CA GLN A 54 -4.58 7.39 -25.62
C GLN A 54 -4.89 7.38 -24.11
N ALA A 55 -5.84 8.22 -23.70
CA ALA A 55 -6.15 8.45 -22.30
C ALA A 55 -7.64 8.72 -22.05
N ALA A 56 -8.06 8.53 -20.80
CA ALA A 56 -9.37 8.86 -20.30
C ALA A 56 -9.26 9.67 -18.99
N PHE A 57 -10.25 10.53 -18.76
CA PHE A 57 -10.46 11.19 -17.49
C PHE A 57 -11.57 10.48 -16.72
N VAL A 58 -11.27 10.09 -15.49
CA VAL A 58 -12.16 9.31 -14.62
C VAL A 58 -12.51 10.15 -13.41
N ASP A 59 -13.80 10.37 -13.19
CA ASP A 59 -14.30 10.93 -11.94
C ASP A 59 -14.20 9.85 -10.84
N ILE A 60 -13.42 10.15 -9.80
CA ILE A 60 -13.21 9.32 -8.61
C ILE A 60 -13.73 10.01 -7.33
N GLY A 61 -14.51 11.08 -7.47
CA GLY A 61 -15.10 11.82 -6.35
C GLY A 61 -14.19 12.88 -5.74
N LEU A 62 -13.12 13.28 -6.45
CA LEU A 62 -12.19 14.33 -6.05
C LEU A 62 -12.44 15.61 -6.84
N LYS A 63 -11.83 16.72 -6.40
CA LYS A 63 -11.96 18.03 -7.05
C LYS A 63 -11.51 18.03 -8.52
N GLN A 64 -10.53 17.18 -8.87
CA GLN A 64 -10.00 17.06 -10.22
C GLN A 64 -10.13 15.60 -10.66
N ASN A 65 -10.53 15.39 -11.91
CA ASN A 65 -10.62 14.06 -12.50
C ASN A 65 -9.27 13.38 -12.57
N ALA A 66 -9.27 12.08 -12.34
CA ALA A 66 -8.09 11.25 -12.48
C ALA A 66 -7.73 11.03 -13.95
N TYR A 67 -6.44 11.02 -14.24
CA TYR A 67 -5.89 10.71 -15.55
C TYR A 67 -5.53 9.23 -15.64
N LEU A 68 -6.11 8.53 -16.62
CA LEU A 68 -5.90 7.12 -16.90
C LEU A 68 -5.35 6.96 -18.32
N ASN A 69 -4.19 6.31 -18.49
CA ASN A 69 -3.59 6.05 -19.80
C ASN A 69 -3.95 4.64 -20.29
N VAL A 70 -3.95 4.39 -21.60
CA VAL A 70 -4.24 3.06 -22.16
C VAL A 70 -3.32 1.96 -21.64
N ASN A 71 -2.04 2.25 -21.39
CA ASN A 71 -1.09 1.28 -20.84
C ASN A 71 -1.37 0.96 -19.36
N ASP A 72 -2.16 1.82 -18.70
CA ASP A 72 -2.63 1.63 -17.34
C ASP A 72 -4.03 0.96 -17.31
N VAL A 73 -4.57 0.54 -18.47
CA VAL A 73 -5.85 -0.21 -18.58
C VAL A 73 -5.62 -1.64 -19.07
N PHE A 74 -4.74 -1.79 -20.07
CA PHE A 74 -4.39 -3.07 -20.63
C PHE A 74 -3.13 -3.61 -19.94
N TYR A 75 -3.25 -4.78 -19.32
CA TYR A 75 -2.13 -5.48 -18.71
C TYR A 75 -1.44 -6.37 -19.76
N ASP A 76 -0.20 -6.06 -20.12
CA ASP A 76 0.63 -6.92 -20.94
C ASP A 76 1.60 -7.69 -20.04
N ASP A 77 1.30 -8.97 -19.79
CA ASP A 77 2.12 -9.84 -18.92
C ASP A 77 3.56 -10.03 -19.45
N THR A 78 3.82 -9.72 -20.71
CA THR A 78 5.16 -9.87 -21.32
C THR A 78 6.19 -8.90 -20.76
N ASP A 79 5.78 -7.75 -20.22
CA ASP A 79 6.70 -6.74 -19.64
C ASP A 79 7.27 -7.18 -18.26
N LEU A 80 6.63 -8.13 -17.57
CA LEU A 80 7.02 -8.58 -16.23
C LEU A 80 7.86 -9.86 -16.21
N SER A 81 7.65 -10.76 -17.18
CA SER A 81 8.34 -12.05 -17.25
C SER A 81 9.83 -11.93 -17.62
N GLY A 82 10.24 -10.79 -18.20
CA GLY A 82 11.64 -10.54 -18.56
C GLY A 82 12.16 -11.41 -19.71
N ASP A 83 11.29 -12.21 -20.34
CA ASP A 83 11.61 -12.96 -21.55
C ASP A 83 11.50 -12.03 -22.76
N ILE A 84 12.66 -11.65 -23.29
CA ILE A 84 12.83 -10.90 -24.53
C ILE A 84 12.47 -11.84 -25.68
N GLY A 85 11.18 -12.02 -25.96
CA GLY A 85 10.75 -12.96 -27.01
C GLY A 85 9.30 -12.90 -27.47
N ALA A 86 8.38 -12.30 -26.71
CA ALA A 86 6.99 -12.19 -27.15
C ALA A 86 6.82 -10.92 -28.01
N GLY A 87 6.36 -11.09 -29.25
CA GLY A 87 6.19 -10.00 -30.22
C GLY A 87 5.33 -8.86 -29.68
N LYS A 88 5.62 -7.63 -30.12
CA LYS A 88 4.82 -6.42 -29.81
C LYS A 88 3.33 -6.73 -30.02
N ILE A 89 2.58 -6.94 -28.96
CA ILE A 89 1.13 -6.99 -29.01
C ILE A 89 0.68 -5.62 -29.51
N SER A 90 -0.11 -5.60 -30.59
CA SER A 90 -0.74 -4.36 -31.06
C SER A 90 -1.65 -3.86 -29.95
N ARG A 91 -1.23 -2.78 -29.29
CA ARG A 91 -1.98 -2.21 -28.17
C ARG A 91 -3.33 -1.69 -28.70
N PRO A 92 -4.46 -2.05 -28.06
CA PRO A 92 -5.76 -1.54 -28.46
C PRO A 92 -5.85 -0.02 -28.26
N ASP A 93 -6.74 0.64 -28.98
CA ASP A 93 -7.01 2.06 -28.75
C ASP A 93 -7.78 2.22 -27.44
N ILE A 94 -7.54 3.32 -26.70
CA ILE A 94 -8.31 3.61 -25.48
C ILE A 94 -9.83 3.64 -25.73
N SER A 95 -10.25 4.00 -26.94
CA SER A 95 -11.65 4.08 -27.37
C SER A 95 -12.29 2.70 -27.55
N ASP A 96 -11.49 1.67 -27.76
CA ASP A 96 -11.95 0.28 -27.83
C ASP A 96 -12.18 -0.29 -26.43
N LEU A 97 -11.51 0.27 -25.42
CA LEU A 97 -11.56 -0.20 -24.03
C LEU A 97 -12.58 0.57 -23.18
N LEU A 98 -12.69 1.88 -23.38
CA LEU A 98 -13.47 2.77 -22.52
C LEU A 98 -14.37 3.71 -23.33
N TRP A 99 -15.52 4.04 -22.75
CA TRP A 99 -16.46 5.04 -23.26
C TRP A 99 -16.97 5.94 -22.12
N GLN A 100 -17.50 7.11 -22.47
CA GLN A 100 -18.08 8.02 -21.48
C GLN A 100 -19.22 7.36 -20.71
N GLY A 101 -19.22 7.50 -19.40
CA GLY A 101 -20.18 6.89 -18.49
C GLY A 101 -19.81 5.48 -18.02
N ASN A 102 -18.82 4.82 -18.64
CA ASN A 102 -18.30 3.52 -18.20
C ASN A 102 -17.80 3.61 -16.75
N GLU A 103 -18.11 2.60 -15.93
CA GLU A 103 -17.60 2.51 -14.56
C GLU A 103 -16.36 1.64 -14.51
N ILE A 104 -15.31 2.13 -13.85
CA ILE A 104 -14.01 1.47 -13.80
C ILE A 104 -13.41 1.54 -12.41
N THR A 105 -12.77 0.45 -12.00
CA THR A 105 -12.01 0.39 -10.76
C THR A 105 -10.57 0.79 -11.04
N VAL A 106 -10.06 1.77 -10.29
CA VAL A 106 -8.74 2.35 -10.54
C VAL A 106 -7.98 2.57 -9.23
N GLN A 107 -6.67 2.35 -9.26
CA GLN A 107 -5.73 2.63 -8.18
C GLN A 107 -4.95 3.90 -8.47
N VAL A 108 -4.78 4.77 -7.48
CA VAL A 108 -3.95 5.97 -7.60
C VAL A 108 -2.47 5.61 -7.59
N ILE A 109 -1.74 6.02 -8.64
CA ILE A 109 -0.28 5.88 -8.72
C ILE A 109 0.40 7.14 -8.23
N LYS A 110 -0.12 8.32 -8.62
CA LYS A 110 0.43 9.62 -8.26
C LYS A 110 -0.66 10.56 -7.81
N ASP A 111 -0.39 11.31 -6.75
CA ASP A 111 -1.28 12.37 -6.27
C ASP A 111 -1.45 13.49 -7.30
N ALA A 112 -2.48 14.30 -7.08
CA ALA A 112 -2.71 15.52 -7.84
C ALA A 112 -1.55 16.52 -7.65
N ILE A 113 -1.17 17.20 -8.73
CA ILE A 113 -0.12 18.23 -8.71
C ILE A 113 -0.68 19.53 -9.27
N GLY A 114 -0.89 20.51 -8.37
CA GLY A 114 -1.46 21.80 -8.72
C GLY A 114 -2.89 21.65 -9.28
N ALA A 115 -3.10 22.06 -10.53
CA ALA A 115 -4.39 21.90 -11.22
C ALA A 115 -4.57 20.54 -11.91
N LYS A 116 -3.52 19.71 -11.99
CA LYS A 116 -3.60 18.38 -12.61
C LYS A 116 -4.14 17.37 -11.60
N GLY A 117 -5.19 16.65 -11.97
CA GLY A 117 -5.71 15.55 -11.17
C GLY A 117 -4.72 14.39 -11.02
N PRO A 118 -5.03 13.42 -10.14
CA PRO A 118 -4.15 12.29 -9.86
C PRO A 118 -3.98 11.39 -11.09
N ARG A 119 -2.86 10.66 -11.17
CA ARG A 119 -2.68 9.59 -12.17
C ARG A 119 -3.13 8.27 -11.58
N VAL A 120 -3.90 7.50 -12.33
CA VAL A 120 -4.47 6.23 -11.90
C VAL A 120 -4.18 5.10 -12.89
N THR A 121 -4.41 3.86 -12.44
CA THR A 121 -4.34 2.64 -13.23
C THR A 121 -5.46 1.67 -12.90
N ALA A 122 -5.97 0.95 -13.88
CA ALA A 122 -6.88 -0.19 -13.66
C ALA A 122 -6.10 -1.47 -13.30
N ASN A 123 -4.79 -1.47 -13.47
CA ASN A 123 -3.89 -2.56 -13.13
C ASN A 123 -3.60 -2.54 -11.61
N ILE A 124 -4.52 -3.08 -10.81
CA ILE A 124 -4.46 -3.04 -9.34
C ILE A 124 -3.26 -3.83 -8.82
N SER A 125 -2.58 -3.29 -7.81
CA SER A 125 -1.51 -3.96 -7.08
C SER A 125 -1.69 -3.78 -5.57
N LEU A 126 -1.55 -4.86 -4.81
CA LEU A 126 -1.67 -4.86 -3.35
C LEU A 126 -0.34 -5.30 -2.73
N PRO A 127 0.46 -4.35 -2.21
CA PRO A 127 1.74 -4.68 -1.61
C PRO A 127 1.56 -5.18 -0.17
N GLY A 128 2.04 -6.39 0.10
CA GLY A 128 2.24 -6.94 1.44
C GLY A 128 3.70 -6.80 1.88
N ARG A 129 4.06 -7.44 2.99
CA ARG A 129 5.43 -7.37 3.53
C ARG A 129 6.42 -8.12 2.65
N TYR A 130 6.06 -9.33 2.24
CA TYR A 130 6.91 -10.26 1.50
C TYR A 130 6.50 -10.40 0.04
N ALA A 131 5.23 -10.20 -0.29
CA ALA A 131 4.70 -10.34 -1.63
C ALA A 131 3.97 -9.06 -2.10
N VAL A 132 3.80 -8.92 -3.41
CA VAL A 132 2.85 -8.00 -4.03
C VAL A 132 1.86 -8.86 -4.81
N LEU A 133 0.57 -8.73 -4.51
CA LEU A 133 -0.50 -9.40 -5.24
C LEU A 133 -0.93 -8.53 -6.42
N LEU A 134 -1.12 -9.16 -7.58
CA LEU A 134 -1.50 -8.54 -8.84
C LEU A 134 -2.79 -9.20 -9.37
N PRO A 135 -3.97 -8.77 -8.92
CA PRO A 135 -5.22 -9.36 -9.37
C PRO A 135 -5.42 -9.24 -10.88
N GLY A 136 -5.89 -10.31 -11.53
CA GLY A 136 -6.13 -10.36 -12.97
C GLY A 136 -4.89 -10.57 -13.84
N SER A 137 -3.70 -10.69 -13.25
CA SER A 137 -2.47 -11.13 -13.93
C SER A 137 -2.23 -12.61 -13.66
N ASP A 138 -1.55 -13.31 -14.57
CA ASP A 138 -1.07 -14.68 -14.36
C ASP A 138 0.44 -14.74 -14.05
N THR A 139 1.08 -13.58 -13.88
CA THR A 139 2.53 -13.48 -13.74
C THR A 139 3.00 -13.77 -12.31
N TYR A 140 4.09 -14.51 -12.16
CA TYR A 140 4.82 -14.58 -10.89
C TYR A 140 6.29 -14.20 -11.05
N GLY A 141 6.90 -13.64 -10.00
CA GLY A 141 8.27 -13.15 -10.08
C GLY A 141 8.91 -12.84 -8.75
N VAL A 142 10.16 -12.38 -8.83
CA VAL A 142 11.00 -12.00 -7.70
C VAL A 142 11.58 -10.61 -7.99
N SER A 143 11.68 -9.77 -6.96
CA SER A 143 12.26 -8.43 -7.02
C SER A 143 13.60 -8.42 -7.75
N LYS A 144 13.76 -7.48 -8.69
CA LYS A 144 15.01 -7.25 -9.44
C LYS A 144 16.19 -6.86 -8.54
N LYS A 145 15.92 -6.41 -7.30
CA LYS A 145 16.95 -6.07 -6.30
C LYS A 145 17.60 -7.30 -5.66
N ILE A 146 17.09 -8.50 -5.89
CA ILE A 146 17.70 -9.76 -5.42
C ILE A 146 18.62 -10.27 -6.53
N GLU A 147 19.91 -10.00 -6.38
CA GLU A 147 20.95 -10.37 -7.36
C GLU A 147 21.48 -11.81 -7.15
N ASP A 148 21.39 -12.31 -5.92
CA ASP A 148 21.81 -13.67 -5.57
C ASP A 148 20.97 -14.70 -6.34
N MET A 149 21.63 -15.45 -7.22
CA MET A 149 20.99 -16.39 -8.13
C MET A 149 20.38 -17.59 -7.41
N GLU A 150 20.97 -18.05 -6.31
CA GLU A 150 20.46 -19.19 -5.55
C GLU A 150 19.21 -18.79 -4.78
N VAL A 151 19.26 -17.65 -4.09
CA VAL A 151 18.09 -17.05 -3.42
C VAL A 151 16.98 -16.79 -4.42
N ARG A 152 17.30 -16.20 -5.58
CA ARG A 152 16.32 -15.87 -6.60
C ARG A 152 15.66 -17.12 -7.19
N LYS A 153 16.42 -18.19 -7.41
CA LYS A 153 15.89 -19.47 -7.87
C LYS A 153 14.91 -20.05 -6.85
N ARG A 154 15.33 -20.15 -5.57
CA ARG A 154 14.48 -20.62 -4.46
C ARG A 154 13.19 -19.82 -4.36
N LEU A 155 13.28 -18.48 -4.35
CA LEU A 155 12.11 -17.61 -4.26
C LEU A 155 11.20 -17.71 -5.49
N LYS A 156 11.76 -17.95 -6.69
CA LYS A 156 10.96 -18.15 -7.90
C LYS A 156 10.17 -19.47 -7.83
N GLU A 157 10.75 -20.53 -7.27
CA GLU A 157 10.06 -21.80 -6.98
C GLU A 157 8.96 -21.61 -5.94
N THR A 158 9.24 -20.88 -4.86
CA THR A 158 8.24 -20.51 -3.85
C THR A 158 7.10 -19.69 -4.46
N ALA A 159 7.41 -18.71 -5.31
CA ALA A 159 6.40 -17.90 -6.00
C ALA A 159 5.54 -18.75 -6.95
N ALA A 160 6.14 -19.68 -7.68
CA ALA A 160 5.38 -20.61 -8.53
C ALA A 160 4.41 -21.47 -7.70
N ALA A 161 4.86 -21.97 -6.55
CA ALA A 161 4.06 -22.84 -5.69
C ALA A 161 2.93 -22.11 -4.94
N LEU A 162 3.14 -20.84 -4.57
CA LEU A 162 2.19 -20.05 -3.78
C LEU A 162 1.29 -19.14 -4.63
N LYS A 163 1.46 -19.12 -5.96
CA LYS A 163 0.67 -18.28 -6.86
C LYS A 163 -0.82 -18.66 -6.79
N PRO A 164 -1.71 -17.71 -6.45
CA PRO A 164 -3.15 -17.95 -6.45
C PRO A 164 -3.73 -18.02 -7.88
N GLU A 165 -4.91 -18.62 -8.03
CA GLU A 165 -5.64 -18.56 -9.29
C GLU A 165 -6.08 -17.13 -9.62
N ASN A 166 -5.99 -16.75 -10.90
CA ASN A 166 -6.38 -15.42 -11.42
C ASN A 166 -5.65 -14.23 -10.76
N CYS A 167 -4.54 -14.48 -10.05
CA CYS A 167 -3.72 -13.43 -9.46
C CYS A 167 -2.23 -13.74 -9.68
N GLY A 168 -1.48 -12.69 -10.03
CA GLY A 168 -0.04 -12.73 -10.08
C GLY A 168 0.57 -12.41 -8.72
N ILE A 169 1.82 -12.83 -8.50
CA ILE A 169 2.58 -12.49 -7.29
C ILE A 169 4.02 -12.10 -7.57
N ILE A 170 4.50 -11.04 -6.93
CA ILE A 170 5.92 -10.66 -6.97
C ILE A 170 6.49 -10.70 -5.56
N LEU A 171 7.48 -11.57 -5.33
CA LEU A 171 8.18 -11.62 -4.04
C LEU A 171 9.14 -10.44 -3.90
N ARG A 172 9.00 -9.69 -2.81
CA ARG A 172 9.77 -8.50 -2.45
C ARG A 172 11.13 -8.88 -1.89
N THR A 173 12.03 -7.91 -1.78
CA THR A 173 13.37 -8.11 -1.19
C THR A 173 13.31 -8.68 0.23
N ALA A 174 12.30 -8.30 1.02
CA ALA A 174 12.09 -8.82 2.38
C ALA A 174 11.81 -10.33 2.44
N ALA A 175 11.38 -10.96 1.33
CA ALA A 175 11.16 -12.41 1.27
C ALA A 175 12.47 -13.21 1.26
N ARG A 176 13.63 -12.55 1.06
CA ARG A 176 14.95 -13.20 1.06
C ARG A 176 15.19 -14.04 2.32
N ASP A 177 14.86 -13.48 3.47
CA ASP A 177 15.16 -14.06 4.79
C ASP A 177 13.88 -14.56 5.50
N ALA A 178 12.78 -14.68 4.76
CA ALA A 178 11.49 -15.11 5.30
C ALA A 178 11.30 -16.62 5.15
N GLU A 179 10.64 -17.23 6.13
CA GLU A 179 10.20 -18.61 6.04
C GLU A 179 9.02 -18.75 5.06
N PRO A 180 8.87 -19.87 4.33
CA PRO A 180 7.79 -20.07 3.37
C PRO A 180 6.39 -19.83 3.95
N GLU A 181 6.17 -20.19 5.20
CA GLU A 181 4.90 -20.02 5.91
C GLU A 181 4.55 -18.53 6.08
N GLN A 182 5.54 -17.68 6.36
CA GLN A 182 5.34 -16.23 6.50
C GLN A 182 4.94 -15.59 5.17
N VAL A 183 5.56 -16.05 4.08
CA VAL A 183 5.20 -15.60 2.72
C VAL A 183 3.79 -16.05 2.37
N SER A 184 3.42 -17.30 2.70
CA SER A 184 2.08 -17.84 2.47
C SER A 184 1.01 -17.08 3.26
N GLU A 185 1.28 -16.71 4.52
CA GLU A 185 0.37 -15.91 5.35
C GLU A 185 0.18 -14.49 4.81
N ASP A 186 1.26 -13.83 4.37
CA ASP A 186 1.19 -12.50 3.73
C ASP A 186 0.33 -12.56 2.45
N ILE A 187 0.51 -13.58 1.59
CA ILE A 187 -0.31 -13.77 0.39
C ILE A 187 -1.79 -13.99 0.75
N ARG A 188 -2.09 -14.79 1.78
CA ARG A 188 -3.47 -14.99 2.26
C ARG A 188 -4.12 -13.69 2.72
N ASN A 189 -3.40 -12.87 3.49
CA ASN A 189 -3.90 -11.56 3.93
C ASN A 189 -4.19 -10.61 2.76
N LEU A 190 -3.35 -10.66 1.71
CA LEU A 190 -3.56 -9.88 0.48
C LEU A 190 -4.79 -10.34 -0.29
N LEU A 191 -5.03 -11.66 -0.37
CA LEU A 191 -6.22 -12.23 -1.00
C LEU A 191 -7.50 -11.83 -0.24
N ASP A 192 -7.49 -11.92 1.09
CA ASP A 192 -8.63 -11.48 1.92
C ASP A 192 -8.94 -9.99 1.73
N THR A 193 -7.89 -9.17 1.59
CA THR A 193 -8.03 -7.75 1.29
C THR A 193 -8.64 -7.55 -0.09
N TRP A 194 -8.15 -8.27 -1.10
CA TRP A 194 -8.68 -8.21 -2.46
C TRP A 194 -10.16 -8.60 -2.52
N GLU A 195 -10.55 -9.67 -1.83
CA GLU A 195 -11.93 -10.13 -1.78
C GLU A 195 -12.86 -9.08 -1.18
N LYS A 196 -12.43 -8.38 -0.11
CA LYS A 196 -13.18 -7.25 0.45
C LYS A 196 -13.36 -6.11 -0.56
N ILE A 197 -12.32 -5.80 -1.34
CA ILE A 197 -12.37 -4.78 -2.40
C ILE A 197 -13.36 -5.19 -3.49
N LYS A 198 -13.32 -6.46 -3.95
CA LYS A 198 -14.27 -7.02 -4.93
C LYS A 198 -15.71 -6.96 -4.44
N GLN A 199 -15.96 -7.29 -3.19
CA GLN A 199 -17.29 -7.20 -2.60
C GLN A 199 -17.78 -5.74 -2.50
N ALA A 200 -16.89 -4.80 -2.18
CA ALA A 200 -17.19 -3.38 -2.16
C ALA A 200 -17.42 -2.81 -3.57
N GLU A 201 -16.73 -3.33 -4.59
CA GLU A 201 -16.89 -2.93 -6.00
C GLU A 201 -18.31 -3.18 -6.52
N GLY A 202 -18.96 -4.28 -6.09
CA GLY A 202 -20.32 -4.63 -6.53
C GLY A 202 -21.46 -3.85 -5.85
N LYS A 203 -21.18 -2.94 -4.91
CA LYS A 203 -22.19 -2.31 -4.04
C LYS A 203 -22.08 -0.79 -4.03
N GLY A 204 -23.20 -0.08 -3.99
CA GLY A 204 -23.23 1.36 -3.74
C GLY A 204 -23.05 2.24 -4.98
N ARG A 205 -23.09 3.56 -4.78
CA ARG A 205 -23.03 4.56 -5.86
C ARG A 205 -21.58 4.83 -6.29
N VAL A 206 -21.42 5.33 -7.51
CA VAL A 206 -20.13 5.72 -8.12
C VAL A 206 -20.15 7.23 -8.37
N PRO A 207 -19.07 7.97 -8.08
CA PRO A 207 -17.76 7.49 -7.61
C PRO A 207 -17.69 7.21 -6.09
N ARG A 208 -16.76 6.34 -5.67
CA ARG A 208 -16.48 6.05 -4.25
C ARG A 208 -15.09 5.43 -4.01
N LEU A 209 -14.59 5.57 -2.78
CA LEU A 209 -13.42 4.86 -2.28
C LEU A 209 -13.78 3.39 -1.99
N LEU A 210 -12.97 2.44 -2.47
CA LEU A 210 -13.07 1.01 -2.15
C LEU A 210 -12.02 0.57 -1.13
N TYR A 211 -10.82 1.15 -1.22
CA TYR A 211 -9.68 0.82 -0.36
C TYR A 211 -8.82 2.06 -0.16
N SER A 212 -8.58 2.42 1.10
CA SER A 212 -7.58 3.42 1.42
C SER A 212 -6.20 2.78 1.29
N GLY A 213 -5.37 3.34 0.41
CA GLY A 213 -4.00 2.91 0.21
C GLY A 213 -3.16 3.07 1.47
N THR A 214 -1.99 2.42 1.48
CA THR A 214 -0.99 2.66 2.51
C THR A 214 -0.38 4.04 2.30
N GLY A 215 -0.73 4.98 3.19
CA GLY A 215 -0.16 6.31 3.21
C GLY A 215 1.34 6.28 3.55
N GLU A 216 2.02 7.43 3.49
CA GLU A 216 3.43 7.56 3.89
C GLU A 216 3.65 7.01 5.31
N PHE A 217 2.76 7.38 6.23
CA PHE A 217 2.69 6.84 7.58
C PHE A 217 2.67 5.30 7.65
N ASP A 218 1.85 4.63 6.83
CA ASP A 218 1.73 3.16 6.88
C ASP A 218 3.00 2.47 6.34
N LYS A 219 3.68 3.11 5.39
CA LYS A 219 4.97 2.63 4.87
C LYS A 219 6.07 2.77 5.92
N THR A 220 6.19 3.95 6.51
CA THR A 220 7.15 4.24 7.58
C THR A 220 6.91 3.30 8.74
N LEU A 221 5.65 3.16 9.18
CA LEU A 221 5.29 2.20 10.21
C LEU A 221 5.69 0.77 9.83
N GLY A 222 5.38 0.32 8.62
CA GLY A 222 5.76 -1.02 8.14
C GLY A 222 7.26 -1.29 8.12
N GLU A 223 8.10 -0.28 7.87
CA GLU A 223 9.56 -0.39 7.94
C GLU A 223 10.06 -0.58 9.37
N HIS A 224 9.42 0.07 10.34
CA HIS A 224 9.78 -0.05 11.77
C HIS A 224 9.10 -1.23 12.46
N LEU A 225 8.09 -1.87 11.83
CA LEU A 225 7.39 -3.05 12.34
C LEU A 225 8.23 -4.34 12.21
N ALA A 226 9.44 -4.34 12.76
CA ALA A 226 10.35 -5.48 12.80
C ALA A 226 9.80 -6.63 13.68
N PRO A 227 10.25 -7.89 13.47
CA PRO A 227 9.91 -8.99 14.37
C PRO A 227 10.40 -8.67 15.80
N GLY A 228 9.57 -8.97 16.81
CA GLY A 228 9.90 -8.74 18.23
C GLY A 228 9.25 -7.52 18.89
N ILE A 229 8.37 -6.80 18.18
CA ILE A 229 7.53 -5.76 18.79
C ILE A 229 6.51 -6.39 19.72
N SER A 230 6.43 -5.86 20.93
CA SER A 230 5.51 -6.31 21.97
C SER A 230 4.22 -5.49 21.95
N ARG A 231 4.32 -4.16 21.84
CA ARG A 231 3.16 -3.26 21.87
C ARG A 231 3.30 -2.09 20.91
N ILE A 232 2.16 -1.65 20.40
CA ILE A 232 1.99 -0.41 19.64
C ILE A 232 0.98 0.44 20.41
N ILE A 233 1.40 1.59 20.91
CA ILE A 233 0.58 2.46 21.77
C ILE A 233 0.28 3.74 21.02
N VAL A 234 -0.99 4.09 20.89
CA VAL A 234 -1.44 5.26 20.13
C VAL A 234 -2.26 6.21 20.96
N ASN A 235 -2.13 7.52 20.76
CA ASN A 235 -2.86 8.53 21.55
C ASN A 235 -4.20 8.95 20.93
N ASP A 236 -4.55 8.45 19.76
CA ASP A 236 -5.68 8.91 18.96
C ASP A 236 -6.58 7.75 18.52
N MET A 237 -7.90 7.95 18.59
CA MET A 237 -8.88 6.90 18.31
C MET A 237 -8.98 6.60 16.81
N ASP A 238 -8.95 7.62 15.95
CA ASP A 238 -8.98 7.40 14.50
C ASP A 238 -7.75 6.61 14.04
N MET A 239 -6.59 6.89 14.66
CA MET A 239 -5.38 6.11 14.43
C MET A 239 -5.50 4.68 14.96
N TYR A 240 -6.08 4.48 16.14
CA TYR A 240 -6.33 3.15 16.69
C TYR A 240 -7.20 2.30 15.74
N GLU A 241 -8.31 2.86 15.25
CA GLU A 241 -9.19 2.21 14.28
C GLU A 241 -8.47 1.93 12.95
N ARG A 242 -7.63 2.86 12.49
CA ARG A 242 -6.81 2.68 11.30
C ARG A 242 -5.81 1.53 11.47
N LEU A 243 -5.06 1.47 12.57
CA LEU A 243 -4.07 0.42 12.80
C LEU A 243 -4.70 -0.95 13.01
N THR A 244 -5.90 -0.98 13.59
CA THR A 244 -6.69 -2.21 13.76
C THR A 244 -7.48 -2.57 12.49
N SER A 245 -7.51 -1.70 11.49
CA SER A 245 -8.13 -2.00 10.19
C SER A 245 -7.30 -3.02 9.41
N VAL A 246 -8.01 -3.87 8.65
CA VAL A 246 -7.49 -5.03 7.90
C VAL A 246 -6.20 -4.75 7.11
N PRO A 247 -6.06 -3.63 6.36
CA PRO A 247 -4.87 -3.38 5.55
C PRO A 247 -3.59 -3.25 6.37
N ILE A 248 -3.69 -2.72 7.59
CA ILE A 248 -2.55 -2.42 8.46
C ILE A 248 -2.33 -3.55 9.47
N ALA A 249 -3.39 -4.22 9.90
CA ALA A 249 -3.31 -5.41 10.75
C ALA A 249 -2.39 -6.49 10.15
N GLY A 250 -2.37 -6.65 8.82
CA GLY A 250 -1.46 -7.58 8.14
C GLY A 250 0.02 -7.20 8.18
N ILE A 251 0.34 -5.94 8.51
CA ILE A 251 1.72 -5.42 8.64
C ILE A 251 2.21 -5.57 10.09
N ILE A 252 1.30 -5.56 11.06
CA ILE A 252 1.61 -5.69 12.48
C ILE A 252 2.15 -7.11 12.77
N PRO A 253 3.33 -7.24 13.41
CA PRO A 253 3.89 -8.54 13.76
C PRO A 253 2.94 -9.37 14.62
N GLN A 254 2.87 -10.67 14.34
CA GLN A 254 2.05 -11.61 15.10
C GLN A 254 2.44 -11.55 16.60
N GLY A 255 1.46 -11.27 17.47
CA GLY A 255 1.65 -11.13 18.92
C GLY A 255 1.86 -9.69 19.42
N ALA A 256 2.07 -8.71 18.55
CA ALA A 256 2.08 -7.30 18.94
C ALA A 256 0.67 -6.82 19.27
N LYS A 257 0.48 -6.15 20.41
CA LYS A 257 -0.82 -5.58 20.82
C LYS A 257 -0.91 -4.11 20.47
N VAL A 258 -2.01 -3.71 19.83
CA VAL A 258 -2.35 -2.28 19.63
C VAL A 258 -3.17 -1.81 20.82
N GLU A 259 -2.72 -0.76 21.50
CA GLU A 259 -3.33 -0.18 22.69
C GLU A 259 -3.61 1.32 22.49
N LEU A 260 -4.80 1.76 22.87
CA LEU A 260 -5.12 3.19 22.93
C LEU A 260 -4.64 3.76 24.28
N TYR A 261 -3.80 4.78 24.21
CA TYR A 261 -3.36 5.56 25.35
C TYR A 261 -4.49 6.51 25.78
N THR A 262 -5.13 6.18 26.90
CA THR A 262 -6.32 6.87 27.42
C THR A 262 -6.05 7.73 28.65
N ARG A 263 -4.78 7.92 29.01
CA ARG A 263 -4.40 8.67 30.22
C ARG A 263 -4.49 10.19 29.98
N ASP A 264 -4.69 10.93 31.06
CA ASP A 264 -4.92 12.37 31.08
C ASP A 264 -3.64 13.22 30.98
N TYR A 265 -2.47 12.61 31.12
CA TYR A 265 -1.17 13.25 30.95
C TYR A 265 -0.48 12.84 29.63
N ASP A 266 0.38 13.71 29.10
CA ASP A 266 1.02 13.57 27.79
C ASP A 266 1.78 12.23 27.64
N MET A 267 1.50 11.52 26.54
CA MET A 267 2.08 10.21 26.25
C MET A 267 3.61 10.27 26.20
N PHE A 268 4.19 11.26 25.52
CA PHE A 268 5.65 11.34 25.40
C PHE A 268 6.33 11.78 26.69
N ALA A 269 5.67 12.56 27.53
CA ALA A 269 6.16 12.82 28.88
C ALA A 269 6.18 11.53 29.72
N TYR A 270 5.12 10.72 29.67
CA TYR A 270 5.02 9.47 30.43
C TYR A 270 6.11 8.45 30.05
N TYR A 271 6.44 8.36 28.77
CA TYR A 271 7.50 7.46 28.27
C TYR A 271 8.89 8.11 28.19
N ASN A 272 9.10 9.30 28.79
CA ASN A 272 10.39 10.02 28.81
C ASN A 272 10.98 10.34 27.42
N VAL A 273 10.13 10.51 26.41
CA VAL A 273 10.51 10.78 25.00
C VAL A 273 10.34 12.26 24.60
N GLN A 274 9.72 13.07 25.46
CA GLN A 274 9.31 14.43 25.13
C GLN A 274 10.47 15.37 24.73
N SER A 275 11.64 15.23 25.37
CA SER A 275 12.83 16.06 25.09
C SER A 275 13.36 15.81 23.68
N ALA A 276 13.52 14.54 23.30
CA ALA A 276 13.98 14.14 21.98
C ALA A 276 13.01 14.57 20.87
N VAL A 277 11.69 14.50 21.12
CA VAL A 277 10.67 14.98 20.18
C VAL A 277 10.78 16.49 19.95
N LYS A 278 10.93 17.28 21.01
CA LYS A 278 11.12 18.74 20.91
C LYS A 278 12.38 19.08 20.12
N GLU A 279 13.47 18.36 20.35
CA GLU A 279 14.72 18.59 19.62
C GLU A 279 14.57 18.26 18.13
N ALA A 280 13.99 17.11 17.79
CA ALA A 280 13.74 16.72 16.40
C ALA A 280 12.84 17.72 15.65
N LEU A 281 11.83 18.27 16.32
CA LEU A 281 10.95 19.30 15.77
C LEU A 281 11.63 20.67 15.58
N SER A 282 12.68 20.97 16.36
CA SER A 282 13.42 22.24 16.26
C SER A 282 14.47 22.28 15.14
N ARG A 283 14.84 21.11 14.58
CA ARG A 283 15.86 20.95 13.54
C ARG A 283 15.31 21.04 12.09
N LYS A 284 14.01 21.28 11.91
CA LYS A 284 13.34 21.50 10.62
C LYS A 284 12.87 22.96 10.50
#